data_AF-A0A7X0VV29-F1
#
_entry.id   AF-A0A7X0VV29-F1
#
_cell.length_a   1.000
_cell.length_b   1.000
_cell.length_c   1.000
_cell.angle_alpha   90.00
_cell.angle_beta   90.00
_cell.angle_gamma   90.00
#
_symmetry.space_group_name_H-M   'P 1'
#
loop_
_entity.id
_entity.type
_entity.pdbx_description
1 polymer ?
#
loop_
_entity_poly.entity_id
_entity_poly.type
_entity_poly.pdbx_seq_one_letter_code
_entity_poly.pdbx_strand_id
1 'polypeptide(L)'
;MIQVNEERRKQLQYIGITEEDLKYLGSRREQFEQVADSVVDRLYDHIEAQPELAAIIGKYSTIERLKMTQRWYFLTLTEGKIDMEYIEKRLFIGKLHSKIGLTTNWYLGTYMAYLDKALDHFRIAAPDEWSRIFWALTKMFNLDSQLVLEAYEEDEKQKIRNLSEQREATLAQVNKAVQELASMMVQLSSSSQSVSEAASHTAELQETAHGKVDLLRDKIGEIASVGSLLQEVSDQTHLLGLNAAIEAAHAGQYGSGFGVVANEIRKLAAHSKDSLKVIKTNLADIAAVLNEVMSDSETTSRLAREQAASSQELTAFVGMIEAVTAELEKIQ
;
A
#
# COMPACT_ATOMS: atom_id res chain seq x y z
N MET A 1 -48.68 -33.66 -15.53
CA MET A 1 -48.31 -34.57 -14.44
C MET A 1 -47.22 -33.93 -13.60
N ILE A 2 -47.29 -34.10 -12.29
CA ILE A 2 -46.34 -33.50 -11.33
C ILE A 2 -45.28 -34.54 -10.94
N GLN A 3 -44.02 -34.28 -11.30
CA GLN A 3 -42.88 -35.18 -11.07
C GLN A 3 -41.71 -34.43 -10.42
N VAL A 4 -41.90 -34.07 -9.15
CA VAL A 4 -40.92 -33.30 -8.36
C VAL A 4 -40.59 -34.01 -7.04
N ASN A 5 -39.52 -33.56 -6.38
CA ASN A 5 -39.13 -34.02 -5.05
C ASN A 5 -40.20 -33.68 -3.98
N GLU A 6 -40.04 -34.22 -2.77
CA GLU A 6 -41.04 -34.05 -1.70
C GLU A 6 -41.25 -32.58 -1.29
N GLU A 7 -40.18 -31.80 -1.21
CA GLU A 7 -40.21 -30.38 -0.86
C GLU A 7 -41.03 -29.57 -1.88
N ARG A 8 -40.71 -29.71 -3.17
CA ARG A 8 -41.46 -29.06 -4.25
C ARG A 8 -42.90 -29.54 -4.32
N ARG A 9 -43.17 -30.80 -3.99
CA ARG A 9 -44.55 -31.31 -3.92
C ARG A 9 -45.34 -30.59 -2.83
N LYS A 10 -44.76 -30.38 -1.64
CA LYS A 10 -45.39 -29.59 -0.56
C LYS A 10 -45.63 -28.14 -1.00
N GLN A 11 -44.68 -27.51 -1.68
CA GLN A 11 -44.82 -26.17 -2.24
C GLN A 11 -45.99 -26.08 -3.23
N LEU A 12 -46.07 -27.01 -4.20
CA LEU A 12 -47.16 -27.05 -5.19
C LEU A 12 -48.52 -27.29 -4.54
N GLN A 13 -48.58 -28.16 -3.52
CA GLN A 13 -49.79 -28.39 -2.73
C GLN A 13 -50.24 -27.13 -1.99
N TYR A 14 -49.30 -26.36 -1.42
CA TYR A 14 -49.60 -25.10 -0.74
C TYR A 14 -50.14 -24.03 -1.70
N ILE A 15 -49.56 -23.90 -2.89
CA ILE A 15 -50.03 -22.99 -3.95
C ILE A 15 -51.39 -23.46 -4.51
N GLY A 16 -51.70 -24.75 -4.38
CA GLY A 16 -52.90 -25.37 -4.92
C GLY A 16 -52.81 -25.65 -6.43
N ILE A 17 -51.61 -25.91 -6.96
CA ILE A 17 -51.42 -26.40 -8.32
C ILE A 17 -51.69 -27.91 -8.32
N THR A 18 -52.72 -28.31 -9.07
CA THR A 18 -53.14 -29.70 -9.20
C THR A 18 -52.81 -30.27 -10.57
N GLU A 19 -52.83 -31.60 -10.71
CA GLU A 19 -52.71 -32.22 -12.04
C GLU A 19 -53.88 -31.85 -12.97
N GLU A 20 -55.05 -31.52 -12.42
CA GLU A 20 -56.19 -31.04 -13.19
C GLU A 20 -55.90 -29.66 -13.78
N ASP A 21 -55.31 -28.74 -13.01
CA ASP A 21 -54.89 -27.43 -13.52
C ASP A 21 -53.90 -27.57 -14.69
N LEU A 22 -52.91 -28.48 -14.55
CA LEU A 22 -51.92 -28.73 -15.59
C LEU A 22 -52.53 -29.37 -16.84
N LYS A 23 -53.41 -30.37 -16.67
CA LYS A 23 -54.12 -31.00 -17.79
C LYS A 23 -55.02 -30.00 -18.49
N TYR A 24 -55.67 -29.12 -17.74
CA TYR A 24 -56.51 -28.05 -18.26
C TYR A 24 -55.68 -27.03 -19.06
N LEU A 25 -54.57 -26.52 -18.53
CA LEU A 25 -53.69 -25.63 -19.29
C LEU A 25 -53.15 -26.31 -20.56
N GLY A 26 -52.78 -27.59 -20.46
CA GLY A 26 -52.34 -28.38 -21.62
C GLY A 26 -53.39 -28.52 -22.72
N SER A 27 -54.67 -28.67 -22.36
CA SER A 27 -55.76 -28.74 -23.35
C SER A 27 -56.12 -27.38 -23.95
N ARG A 28 -55.57 -26.28 -23.41
CA ARG A 28 -55.76 -24.90 -23.91
C ARG A 28 -54.58 -24.37 -24.72
N ARG A 29 -53.63 -25.23 -25.11
CA ARG A 29 -52.42 -24.83 -25.84
C ARG A 29 -52.72 -24.02 -27.10
N GLU A 30 -53.71 -24.44 -27.90
CA GLU A 30 -54.08 -23.74 -29.14
C GLU A 30 -54.55 -22.30 -28.86
N GLN A 31 -55.34 -22.09 -27.80
CA GLN A 31 -55.76 -20.75 -27.39
C GLN A 31 -54.56 -19.90 -26.93
N PHE A 32 -53.57 -20.50 -26.26
CA PHE A 32 -52.33 -19.79 -25.91
C PHE A 32 -51.53 -19.42 -27.16
N GLU A 33 -51.42 -20.31 -28.15
CA GLU A 33 -50.74 -20.04 -29.42
C GLU A 33 -51.41 -18.90 -30.21
N GLN A 34 -52.74 -18.80 -30.18
CA GLN A 34 -53.49 -17.72 -30.82
C GLN A 34 -53.21 -16.34 -30.21
N VAL A 35 -52.94 -16.27 -28.90
CA VAL A 35 -52.75 -14.98 -28.19
C VAL A 35 -51.27 -14.64 -27.91
N ALA A 36 -50.36 -15.61 -28.03
CA ALA A 36 -48.97 -15.47 -27.58
C ALA A 36 -48.26 -14.26 -28.19
N ASP A 37 -48.37 -14.06 -29.50
CA ASP A 37 -47.68 -12.96 -30.18
C ASP A 37 -48.21 -11.60 -29.70
N SER A 38 -49.53 -11.43 -29.63
CA SER A 38 -50.14 -10.17 -29.17
C SER A 38 -49.85 -9.87 -27.70
N VAL A 39 -49.86 -10.88 -26.83
CA VAL A 39 -49.52 -10.72 -25.41
C VAL A 39 -48.06 -10.29 -25.25
N VAL A 40 -47.15 -10.95 -25.96
CA VAL A 40 -45.71 -10.68 -25.89
C VAL A 40 -45.39 -9.31 -26.49
N ASP A 41 -46.01 -8.93 -27.61
CA ASP A 41 -45.81 -7.61 -28.21
C ASP A 41 -46.20 -6.51 -27.23
N ARG A 42 -47.41 -6.56 -26.68
CA ARG A 42 -47.89 -5.57 -25.69
C ARG A 42 -47.06 -5.56 -24.40
N LEU A 43 -46.49 -6.70 -24.01
CA LEU A 43 -45.59 -6.77 -22.86
C LEU A 43 -44.30 -6.00 -23.14
N TYR A 44 -43.69 -6.18 -24.31
CA TYR A 44 -42.45 -5.48 -24.64
C TYR A 44 -42.67 -3.99 -24.92
N ASP A 45 -43.82 -3.59 -25.46
CA ASP A 45 -44.19 -2.17 -25.56
C ASP A 45 -44.21 -1.51 -24.16
N HIS A 46 -44.68 -2.24 -23.14
CA HIS A 46 -44.67 -1.79 -21.75
C HIS A 46 -43.28 -1.77 -21.12
N ILE A 47 -42.46 -2.80 -21.37
CA ILE A 47 -41.10 -2.92 -20.83
C ILE A 47 -40.17 -1.85 -21.44
N GLU A 48 -40.24 -1.63 -22.75
CA GLU A 48 -39.40 -0.64 -23.46
C GLU A 48 -39.74 0.79 -23.05
N ALA A 49 -40.97 1.06 -22.61
CA ALA A 49 -41.37 2.36 -22.07
C ALA A 49 -40.61 2.74 -20.78
N GLN A 50 -39.95 1.78 -20.11
CA GLN A 50 -39.09 2.04 -18.95
C GLN A 50 -37.62 2.16 -19.40
N PRO A 51 -37.00 3.35 -19.31
CA PRO A 51 -35.63 3.58 -19.80
C PRO A 51 -34.59 2.63 -19.21
N GLU A 52 -34.70 2.29 -17.92
CA GLU A 52 -33.78 1.40 -17.21
C GLU A 52 -33.84 -0.02 -17.77
N LEU A 53 -35.04 -0.50 -18.11
CA LEU A 53 -35.24 -1.84 -18.68
C LEU A 53 -34.79 -1.88 -20.15
N ALA A 54 -35.10 -0.82 -20.91
CA ALA A 54 -34.61 -0.67 -22.29
C ALA A 54 -33.08 -0.68 -22.35
N ALA A 55 -32.40 -0.02 -21.40
CA ALA A 55 -30.94 -0.03 -21.30
C ALA A 55 -30.37 -1.43 -21.00
N ILE A 56 -30.99 -2.19 -20.09
CA ILE A 56 -30.61 -3.58 -19.82
C ILE A 56 -30.77 -4.44 -21.08
N ILE A 57 -31.90 -4.30 -21.79
CA ILE A 57 -32.15 -5.03 -23.03
C ILE A 57 -31.07 -4.70 -24.06
N GLY A 58 -30.83 -3.41 -24.36
CA GLY A 58 -29.85 -2.98 -25.35
C GLY A 58 -28.42 -3.43 -25.05
N LYS A 59 -28.09 -3.69 -23.78
CA LYS A 59 -26.78 -4.21 -23.35
C LYS A 59 -26.62 -5.71 -23.57
N TYR A 60 -27.67 -6.50 -23.39
CA TYR A 60 -27.57 -7.97 -23.31
C TYR A 60 -28.32 -8.73 -24.42
N SER A 61 -29.23 -8.09 -25.17
CA SER A 61 -30.06 -8.72 -26.21
C SER A 61 -30.68 -7.70 -27.18
N THR A 62 -31.68 -8.14 -27.95
CA THR A 62 -32.58 -7.27 -28.73
C THR A 62 -34.04 -7.59 -28.41
N ILE A 63 -34.94 -6.64 -28.63
CA ILE A 63 -36.37 -6.82 -28.36
C ILE A 63 -36.94 -7.97 -29.20
N GLU A 64 -36.59 -8.08 -30.47
CA GLU A 64 -37.10 -9.14 -31.37
C GLU A 64 -36.72 -10.52 -30.86
N ARG A 65 -35.46 -10.70 -30.45
CA ARG A 65 -34.98 -11.97 -29.90
C ARG A 65 -35.66 -12.31 -28.58
N LEU A 66 -35.87 -11.30 -27.74
CA LEU A 66 -36.52 -11.45 -26.45
C LEU A 66 -38.02 -11.74 -26.59
N LYS A 67 -38.70 -11.17 -27.59
CA LYS A 67 -40.08 -11.51 -27.96
C LYS A 67 -40.21 -12.98 -28.32
N MET A 68 -39.34 -13.52 -29.19
CA MET A 68 -39.34 -14.96 -29.50
C MET A 68 -39.14 -15.83 -28.25
N THR A 69 -38.22 -15.40 -27.37
CA THR A 69 -37.91 -16.12 -26.12
C THR A 69 -39.09 -16.10 -25.16
N GLN A 70 -39.78 -14.97 -25.01
CA GLN A 70 -40.96 -14.85 -24.16
C GLN A 70 -42.17 -15.57 -24.73
N ARG A 71 -42.33 -15.61 -26.06
CA ARG A 71 -43.34 -16.43 -26.73
C ARG A 71 -43.11 -17.91 -26.42
N TRP A 72 -41.88 -18.39 -26.57
CA TRP A 72 -41.52 -19.74 -26.18
C TRP A 72 -41.83 -20.00 -24.70
N TYR A 73 -41.39 -19.11 -23.80
CA TYR A 73 -41.66 -19.19 -22.36
C TYR A 73 -43.16 -19.30 -22.06
N PHE A 74 -43.99 -18.45 -22.66
CA PHE A 74 -45.44 -18.46 -22.45
C PHE A 74 -46.07 -19.81 -22.79
N LEU A 75 -45.64 -20.40 -23.92
CA LEU A 75 -46.12 -21.72 -24.36
C LEU A 75 -45.58 -22.87 -23.52
N THR A 76 -44.48 -22.70 -22.78
CA THR A 76 -44.02 -23.72 -21.82
C THR A 76 -44.98 -23.87 -20.64
N LEU A 77 -45.79 -22.83 -20.32
CA LEU A 77 -46.78 -22.89 -19.24
C LEU A 77 -47.94 -23.84 -19.55
N THR A 78 -48.11 -24.21 -20.83
CA THR A 78 -49.14 -25.15 -21.30
C THR A 78 -48.57 -26.52 -21.66
N GLU A 79 -47.39 -26.89 -21.17
CA GLU A 79 -46.82 -28.25 -21.38
C GLU A 79 -47.55 -29.33 -20.59
N GLY A 80 -48.38 -28.93 -19.62
CA GLY A 80 -49.19 -29.85 -18.83
C GLY A 80 -48.40 -30.73 -17.85
N LYS A 81 -47.14 -30.39 -17.59
CA LYS A 81 -46.28 -31.06 -16.60
C LYS A 81 -45.43 -30.06 -15.83
N ILE A 82 -45.11 -30.42 -14.58
CA ILE A 82 -44.09 -29.75 -13.75
C ILE A 82 -43.20 -30.88 -13.24
N ASP A 83 -42.00 -30.95 -13.76
CA ASP A 83 -40.95 -31.87 -13.35
C ASP A 83 -39.73 -31.11 -12.83
N MET A 84 -38.70 -31.81 -12.33
CA MET A 84 -37.48 -31.15 -11.85
C MET A 84 -36.77 -30.36 -12.96
N GLU A 85 -36.86 -30.78 -14.22
CA GLU A 85 -36.28 -30.05 -15.36
C GLU A 85 -36.98 -28.69 -15.56
N TYR A 86 -38.30 -28.64 -15.43
CA TYR A 86 -39.07 -27.38 -15.42
C TYR A 86 -38.56 -26.45 -14.31
N ILE A 87 -38.44 -26.97 -13.09
CA ILE A 87 -38.00 -26.19 -11.92
C ILE A 87 -36.57 -25.64 -12.12
N GLU A 88 -35.64 -26.48 -12.55
CA GLU A 88 -34.25 -26.10 -12.82
C GLU A 88 -34.13 -25.03 -13.89
N LYS A 89 -34.93 -25.11 -14.96
CA LYS A 89 -35.00 -24.08 -15.99
C LYS A 89 -35.45 -22.73 -15.42
N ARG A 90 -36.47 -22.71 -14.55
CA ARG A 90 -36.95 -21.47 -13.92
C ARG A 90 -35.92 -20.86 -12.97
N LEU A 91 -35.27 -21.69 -12.15
CA LEU A 91 -34.16 -21.25 -11.29
C LEU A 91 -33.01 -20.67 -12.12
N PHE A 92 -32.64 -21.31 -13.23
CA PHE A 92 -31.60 -20.81 -14.14
C PHE A 92 -31.97 -19.45 -14.74
N ILE A 93 -33.22 -19.28 -15.19
CA ILE A 93 -33.72 -18.00 -15.69
C ILE A 93 -33.61 -16.92 -14.61
N GLY A 94 -34.02 -17.21 -13.37
CA GLY A 94 -33.88 -16.28 -12.24
C GLY A 94 -32.43 -15.85 -12.02
N LYS A 95 -31.49 -16.82 -12.00
CA LYS A 95 -30.04 -16.54 -11.88
C LYS A 95 -29.52 -15.64 -13.00
N LEU A 96 -29.94 -15.87 -14.25
CA LEU A 96 -29.53 -15.06 -15.39
C LEU A 96 -29.99 -13.60 -15.23
N HIS A 97 -31.22 -13.39 -14.77
CA HIS A 97 -31.76 -12.05 -14.55
C HIS A 97 -31.09 -11.32 -13.38
N SER A 98 -30.76 -12.03 -12.29
CA SER A 98 -29.91 -11.47 -11.22
C SER A 98 -28.55 -11.02 -11.78
N LYS A 99 -27.92 -11.86 -12.60
CA LYS A 99 -26.59 -11.62 -13.17
C LYS A 99 -26.53 -10.40 -14.11
N ILE A 100 -27.60 -10.10 -14.84
CA ILE A 100 -27.67 -8.90 -15.71
C ILE A 100 -28.09 -7.64 -14.95
N GLY A 101 -28.35 -7.73 -13.65
CA GLY A 101 -28.72 -6.60 -12.80
C GLY A 101 -30.20 -6.22 -12.86
N LEU A 102 -31.08 -7.11 -13.33
CA LEU A 102 -32.51 -6.85 -13.26
C LEU A 102 -32.97 -7.00 -11.80
N THR A 103 -33.49 -5.95 -11.19
CA THR A 103 -33.95 -6.01 -9.79
C THR A 103 -35.26 -6.82 -9.66
N THR A 104 -35.49 -7.41 -8.49
CA THR A 104 -36.73 -8.13 -8.17
C THR A 104 -38.00 -7.28 -8.35
N ASN A 105 -37.95 -5.97 -8.10
CA ASN A 105 -39.09 -5.07 -8.28
C ASN A 105 -39.63 -5.09 -9.73
N TRP A 106 -38.73 -4.94 -10.70
CA TRP A 106 -39.07 -5.00 -12.13
C TRP A 106 -39.45 -6.40 -12.57
N TYR A 107 -38.73 -7.42 -12.10
CA TYR A 107 -39.01 -8.80 -12.43
C TYR A 107 -40.42 -9.20 -11.96
N LEU A 108 -40.74 -8.98 -10.69
CA LEU A 108 -42.04 -9.34 -10.12
C LEU A 108 -43.19 -8.50 -10.71
N GLY A 109 -42.95 -7.21 -10.96
CA GLY A 109 -43.91 -6.35 -11.64
C GLY A 109 -44.24 -6.84 -13.05
N THR A 110 -43.28 -7.47 -13.74
CA THR A 110 -43.48 -8.03 -15.07
C THR A 110 -44.52 -9.15 -15.06
N TYR A 111 -44.63 -9.98 -14.01
CA TYR A 111 -45.70 -10.98 -13.93
C TYR A 111 -47.09 -10.35 -13.89
N MET A 112 -47.26 -9.25 -13.16
CA MET A 112 -48.54 -8.54 -13.10
C MET A 112 -48.86 -7.90 -14.45
N ALA A 113 -47.88 -7.27 -15.09
CA ALA A 113 -48.03 -6.77 -16.45
C ALA A 113 -48.43 -7.92 -17.40
N TYR A 114 -47.74 -9.06 -17.34
CA TYR A 114 -48.03 -10.22 -18.18
C TYR A 114 -49.48 -10.71 -18.02
N LEU A 115 -49.95 -10.86 -16.77
CA LEU A 115 -51.33 -11.28 -16.47
C LEU A 115 -52.36 -10.30 -17.02
N ASP A 116 -52.15 -9.00 -16.83
CA ASP A 116 -53.04 -7.95 -17.32
C ASP A 116 -53.24 -8.05 -18.85
N LYS A 117 -52.16 -8.23 -19.62
CA LYS A 117 -52.24 -8.36 -21.08
C LYS A 117 -52.84 -9.70 -21.49
N ALA A 118 -52.46 -10.78 -20.81
CA ALA A 118 -53.05 -12.10 -21.07
C ALA A 118 -54.58 -12.10 -20.83
N LEU A 119 -55.05 -11.42 -19.78
CA LEU A 119 -56.48 -11.30 -19.46
C LEU A 119 -57.26 -10.65 -20.60
N ASP A 120 -56.80 -9.52 -21.12
CA ASP A 120 -57.45 -8.83 -22.24
C ASP A 120 -57.65 -9.76 -23.46
N HIS A 121 -56.63 -10.54 -23.81
CA HIS A 121 -56.68 -11.42 -24.97
C HIS A 121 -57.52 -12.68 -24.72
N PHE A 122 -57.46 -13.29 -23.53
CA PHE A 122 -58.27 -14.47 -23.24
C PHE A 122 -59.76 -14.17 -23.10
N ARG A 123 -60.16 -12.96 -22.69
CA ARG A 123 -61.58 -12.56 -22.68
C ARG A 123 -62.21 -12.60 -24.08
N ILE A 124 -61.40 -12.43 -25.12
CA ILE A 124 -61.85 -12.49 -26.52
C ILE A 124 -61.71 -13.91 -27.06
N ALA A 125 -60.55 -14.54 -26.86
CA ALA A 125 -60.24 -15.86 -27.42
C ALA A 125 -60.99 -17.02 -26.73
N ALA A 126 -61.40 -16.85 -25.46
CA ALA A 126 -62.11 -17.86 -24.68
C ALA A 126 -63.15 -17.23 -23.73
N PRO A 127 -64.24 -16.62 -24.24
CA PRO A 127 -65.17 -15.80 -23.43
C PRO A 127 -65.85 -16.53 -22.28
N ASP A 128 -66.08 -17.84 -22.40
CA ASP A 128 -66.74 -18.64 -21.34
C ASP A 128 -65.73 -19.27 -20.35
N GLU A 129 -64.45 -19.30 -20.71
CA GLU A 129 -63.41 -20.08 -20.02
C GLU A 129 -62.22 -19.23 -19.54
N TRP A 130 -62.19 -17.93 -19.88
CA TRP A 130 -61.07 -17.02 -19.59
C TRP A 130 -60.75 -16.96 -18.11
N SER A 131 -61.75 -17.03 -17.23
CA SER A 131 -61.57 -16.95 -15.78
C SER A 131 -60.82 -18.17 -15.24
N ARG A 132 -61.14 -19.36 -15.74
CA ARG A 132 -60.45 -20.61 -15.39
C ARG A 132 -59.03 -20.64 -15.93
N ILE A 133 -58.83 -20.18 -17.18
CA ILE A 133 -57.49 -20.03 -17.78
C ILE A 133 -56.64 -19.07 -16.95
N PHE A 134 -57.20 -17.90 -16.65
CA PHE A 134 -56.52 -16.84 -15.90
C PHE A 134 -56.14 -17.31 -14.49
N TRP A 135 -57.01 -18.03 -13.80
CA TRP A 135 -56.71 -18.57 -12.47
C TRP A 135 -55.58 -19.60 -12.51
N ALA A 136 -55.62 -20.55 -13.45
CA ALA A 136 -54.57 -21.55 -13.61
C ALA A 136 -53.22 -20.91 -13.99
N LEU A 137 -53.24 -19.93 -14.90
CA LEU A 137 -52.06 -19.15 -15.28
C LEU A 137 -51.49 -18.35 -14.10
N THR A 138 -52.35 -17.74 -13.27
CA THR A 138 -51.93 -17.00 -12.08
C THR A 138 -51.20 -17.91 -11.08
N LYS A 139 -51.67 -19.15 -10.89
CA LYS A 139 -50.95 -20.13 -10.05
C LYS A 139 -49.56 -20.44 -10.63
N MET A 140 -49.46 -20.64 -11.95
CA MET A 140 -48.18 -20.91 -12.61
C MET A 140 -47.18 -19.74 -12.46
N PHE A 141 -47.63 -18.50 -12.65
CA PHE A 141 -46.78 -17.32 -12.41
C PHE A 141 -46.44 -17.11 -10.94
N ASN A 142 -47.33 -17.47 -10.01
CA ASN A 142 -47.00 -17.45 -8.60
C ASN A 142 -45.87 -18.43 -8.26
N LEU A 143 -45.92 -19.66 -8.79
CA LEU A 143 -44.82 -20.62 -8.67
C LEU A 143 -43.53 -20.08 -9.27
N ASP A 144 -43.57 -19.58 -10.51
CA ASP A 144 -42.39 -19.04 -11.17
C ASP A 144 -41.78 -17.86 -10.37
N SER A 145 -42.62 -16.98 -9.81
CA SER A 145 -42.18 -15.87 -8.94
C SER A 145 -41.42 -16.37 -7.72
N GLN A 146 -41.90 -17.43 -7.07
CA GLN A 146 -41.23 -18.03 -5.90
C GLN A 146 -39.87 -18.64 -6.28
N LEU A 147 -39.79 -19.34 -7.41
CA LEU A 147 -38.53 -19.93 -7.90
C LEU A 147 -37.51 -18.85 -8.29
N VAL A 148 -37.97 -17.76 -8.90
CA VAL A 148 -37.08 -16.64 -9.22
C VAL A 148 -36.58 -15.97 -7.95
N LEU A 149 -37.45 -15.70 -6.97
CA LEU A 149 -37.02 -15.15 -5.69
C LEU A 149 -35.99 -16.05 -4.99
N GLU A 150 -36.22 -17.36 -4.98
CA GLU A 150 -35.26 -18.33 -4.45
C GLU A 150 -33.89 -18.23 -5.17
N ALA A 151 -33.89 -18.10 -6.50
CA ALA A 151 -32.66 -17.94 -7.27
C ALA A 151 -31.90 -16.63 -6.93
N TYR A 152 -32.62 -15.54 -6.68
CA TYR A 152 -32.03 -14.26 -6.25
C TYR A 152 -31.47 -14.35 -4.83
N GLU A 153 -32.21 -14.98 -3.90
CA GLU A 153 -31.74 -15.18 -2.53
C GLU A 153 -30.47 -16.02 -2.47
N GLU A 154 -30.37 -17.09 -3.26
CA GLU A 154 -29.17 -17.93 -3.29
C GLU A 154 -27.97 -17.20 -3.88
N ASP A 155 -28.18 -16.41 -4.94
CA ASP A 155 -27.14 -15.55 -5.53
C ASP A 155 -26.62 -14.51 -4.51
N GLU A 156 -27.52 -13.88 -3.76
CA GLU A 156 -27.16 -12.91 -2.73
C GLU A 156 -26.43 -13.55 -1.54
N LYS A 157 -26.91 -14.72 -1.07
CA LYS A 157 -26.20 -15.50 -0.05
C LYS A 157 -24.79 -15.86 -0.49
N GLN A 158 -24.59 -16.25 -1.74
CA GLN A 158 -23.27 -16.55 -2.26
C GLN A 158 -22.37 -15.31 -2.30
N LYS A 159 -22.88 -14.15 -2.70
CA LYS A 159 -22.12 -12.89 -2.65
C LYS A 159 -21.71 -12.52 -1.23
N ILE A 160 -22.62 -12.66 -0.27
CA ILE A 160 -22.34 -12.40 1.15
C ILE A 160 -21.27 -13.36 1.68
N ARG A 161 -21.34 -14.66 1.36
CA ARG A 161 -20.30 -15.64 1.72
C ARG A 161 -18.93 -15.25 1.15
N ASN A 162 -18.87 -14.95 -0.14
CA ASN A 162 -17.62 -14.53 -0.79
C ASN A 162 -17.05 -13.25 -0.17
N LEU A 163 -17.89 -12.26 0.12
CA LEU A 163 -17.48 -11.02 0.79
C LEU A 163 -16.97 -11.28 2.22
N SER A 164 -17.61 -12.19 2.95
CA SER A 164 -17.18 -12.58 4.30
C SER A 164 -15.82 -13.27 4.28
N GLU A 165 -15.60 -14.23 3.37
CA GLU A 165 -14.32 -14.92 3.20
C GLU A 165 -13.20 -13.95 2.80
N GLN A 166 -13.48 -13.02 1.88
CA GLN A 166 -12.53 -11.96 1.51
C GLN A 166 -12.19 -11.06 2.69
N ARG A 167 -13.20 -10.65 3.48
CA ARG A 167 -13.00 -9.83 4.67
C ARG A 167 -12.12 -10.54 5.70
N GLU A 168 -12.37 -11.82 5.95
CA GLU A 168 -11.57 -12.62 6.89
C GLU A 168 -10.11 -12.75 6.42
N ALA A 169 -9.90 -13.00 5.12
CA ALA A 169 -8.56 -13.05 4.53
C ALA A 169 -7.82 -11.70 4.65
N THR A 170 -8.51 -10.57 4.40
CA THR A 170 -7.94 -9.23 4.57
C THR A 170 -7.58 -8.95 6.03
N LEU A 171 -8.44 -9.32 6.99
CA LEU A 171 -8.14 -9.15 8.42
C LEU A 171 -6.91 -9.96 8.84
N ALA A 172 -6.79 -11.21 8.37
CA ALA A 172 -5.61 -12.02 8.63
C ALA A 172 -4.32 -11.39 8.08
N GLN A 173 -4.38 -10.78 6.88
CA GLN A 173 -3.24 -10.06 6.30
C GLN A 173 -2.87 -8.80 7.09
N VAL A 174 -3.88 -8.01 7.51
CA VAL A 174 -3.67 -6.83 8.34
C VAL A 174 -3.02 -7.22 9.67
N ASN A 175 -3.47 -8.30 10.31
CA ASN A 175 -2.89 -8.78 11.57
C ASN A 175 -1.41 -9.16 11.42
N LYS A 176 -1.07 -9.87 10.35
CA LYS A 176 0.32 -10.20 10.05
C LYS A 176 1.17 -8.94 9.87
N ALA A 177 0.66 -7.95 9.13
CA ALA A 177 1.36 -6.69 8.90
C ALA A 177 1.55 -5.89 10.22
N VAL A 178 0.56 -5.87 11.10
CA VAL A 178 0.65 -5.22 12.43
C VAL A 178 1.73 -5.90 13.29
N GLN A 179 1.77 -7.23 13.33
CA GLN A 179 2.78 -7.98 14.09
C GLN A 179 4.20 -7.76 13.55
N GLU A 180 4.38 -7.80 12.22
CA GLU A 180 5.66 -7.49 11.59
C GLU A 180 6.10 -6.05 11.90
N LEU A 181 5.16 -5.10 11.85
CA LEU A 181 5.42 -3.71 12.18
C LEU A 181 5.84 -3.54 13.63
N ALA A 182 5.14 -4.16 14.59
CA ALA A 182 5.51 -4.12 16.00
C ALA A 182 6.94 -4.64 16.26
N SER A 183 7.33 -5.74 15.60
CA SER A 183 8.70 -6.26 15.67
C SER A 183 9.74 -5.27 15.12
N MET A 184 9.45 -4.66 13.96
CA MET A 184 10.32 -3.63 13.38
C MET A 184 10.45 -2.40 14.30
N MET A 185 9.39 -2.02 15.01
CA MET A 185 9.43 -0.90 15.96
C MET A 185 10.39 -1.16 17.13
N VAL A 186 10.35 -2.36 17.70
CA VAL A 186 11.28 -2.77 18.78
C VAL A 186 12.74 -2.72 18.28
N GLN A 187 13.00 -3.23 17.08
CA GLN A 187 14.34 -3.18 16.49
C GLN A 187 14.81 -1.74 16.19
N LEU A 188 13.91 -0.90 15.69
CA LEU A 188 14.20 0.51 15.40
C LEU A 188 14.51 1.29 16.68
N SER A 189 13.75 1.06 17.75
CA SER A 189 13.97 1.67 19.07
C SER A 189 15.37 1.33 19.61
N SER A 190 15.72 0.04 19.60
CA SER A 190 17.03 -0.44 20.02
C SER A 190 18.17 0.17 19.18
N SER A 191 18.01 0.19 17.86
CA SER A 191 19.00 0.76 16.94
C SER A 191 19.16 2.27 17.16
N SER A 192 18.06 2.99 17.37
CA SER A 192 18.07 4.43 17.65
C SER A 192 18.84 4.75 18.93
N GLN A 193 18.61 3.96 19.98
CA GLN A 193 19.32 4.09 21.25
C GLN A 193 20.83 3.86 21.08
N SER A 194 21.24 2.80 20.38
CA SER A 194 22.66 2.54 20.10
C SER A 194 23.33 3.66 19.30
N VAL A 195 22.62 4.24 18.33
CA VAL A 195 23.13 5.39 17.55
C VAL A 195 23.29 6.62 18.44
N SER A 196 22.34 6.89 19.34
CA SER A 196 22.41 8.03 20.27
C SER A 196 23.60 7.91 21.23
N GLU A 197 23.85 6.71 21.75
CA GLU A 197 25.00 6.40 22.61
C GLU A 197 26.32 6.56 21.86
N ALA A 198 26.43 5.99 20.66
CA ALA A 198 27.62 6.12 19.83
C ALA A 198 27.92 7.59 19.46
N ALA A 199 26.88 8.37 19.16
CA ALA A 199 27.01 9.78 18.85
C ALA A 199 27.44 10.60 20.07
N SER A 200 26.86 10.33 21.25
CA SER A 200 27.28 10.97 22.50
C SER A 200 28.75 10.66 22.83
N HIS A 201 29.17 9.40 22.68
CA HIS A 201 30.56 9.00 22.87
C HIS A 201 31.51 9.64 21.85
N THR A 202 31.09 9.77 20.59
CA THR A 202 31.87 10.47 19.55
C THR A 202 32.09 11.93 19.90
N ALA A 203 31.07 12.63 20.41
CA ALA A 203 31.20 14.02 20.83
C ALA A 203 32.19 14.18 22.01
N GLU A 204 32.17 13.26 22.98
CA GLU A 204 33.12 13.24 24.10
C GLU A 204 34.57 12.98 23.66
N LEU A 205 34.77 12.06 22.71
CA LEU A 205 36.07 11.79 22.12
C LEU A 205 36.62 13.01 21.37
N GLN A 206 35.76 13.76 20.68
CA GLN A 206 36.17 14.99 19.99
C GLN A 206 36.56 16.09 20.97
N GLU A 207 35.81 16.28 22.07
CA GLU A 207 36.18 17.23 23.13
C GLU A 207 37.57 16.89 23.72
N THR A 208 37.80 15.60 23.98
CA THR A 208 39.10 15.10 24.46
C THR A 208 40.21 15.33 23.44
N ALA A 209 39.93 15.13 22.15
CA ALA A 209 40.88 15.39 21.07
C ALA A 209 41.24 16.89 20.99
N HIS A 210 40.24 17.76 21.14
CA HIS A 210 40.42 19.21 21.15
C HIS A 210 41.41 19.65 22.23
N GLY A 211 41.23 19.17 23.47
CA GLY A 211 42.16 19.46 24.57
C GLY A 211 43.59 18.95 24.34
N LYS A 212 43.76 17.83 23.62
CA LYS A 212 45.09 17.32 23.24
C LYS A 212 45.73 18.16 22.13
N VAL A 213 44.95 18.67 21.19
CA VAL A 213 45.44 19.57 20.13
C VAL A 213 45.88 20.91 20.71
N ASP A 214 45.13 21.46 21.66
CA ASP A 214 45.53 22.68 22.37
C ASP A 214 46.86 22.48 23.11
N LEU A 215 47.02 21.34 23.81
CA LEU A 215 48.30 21.00 24.46
C LEU A 215 49.47 20.90 23.45
N LEU A 216 49.24 20.31 22.27
CA LEU A 216 50.26 20.24 21.22
C LEU A 216 50.62 21.63 20.67
N ARG A 217 49.62 22.50 20.52
CA ARG A 217 49.82 23.90 20.09
C ARG A 217 50.70 24.67 21.08
N ASP A 218 50.47 24.50 22.38
CA ASP A 218 51.31 25.09 23.43
C ASP A 218 52.76 24.58 23.34
N LYS A 219 52.95 23.27 23.13
CA LYS A 219 54.29 22.67 22.97
C LYS A 219 55.02 23.16 21.73
N ILE A 220 54.31 23.38 20.62
CA ILE A 220 54.89 24.01 19.43
C ILE A 220 55.36 25.44 19.74
N GLY A 221 54.57 26.20 20.50
CA GLY A 221 54.94 27.54 20.97
C GLY A 221 56.20 27.54 21.84
N GLU A 222 56.31 26.60 22.78
CA GLU A 222 57.51 26.41 23.60
C GLU A 222 58.76 26.12 22.74
N ILE A 223 58.66 25.19 21.77
CA ILE A 223 59.78 24.84 20.89
C ILE A 223 60.16 26.02 19.98
N ALA A 224 59.19 26.78 19.47
CA ALA A 224 59.46 27.96 18.66
C ALA A 224 60.21 29.05 19.45
N SER A 225 59.88 29.23 20.74
CA SER A 225 60.59 30.13 21.65
C SER A 225 62.03 29.70 21.87
N VAL A 226 62.27 28.41 22.18
CA VAL A 226 63.62 27.84 22.31
C VAL A 226 64.41 27.98 21.01
N GLY A 227 63.78 27.72 19.86
CA GLY A 227 64.40 27.89 18.55
C GLY A 227 64.83 29.33 18.27
N SER A 228 64.05 30.31 18.72
CA SER A 228 64.40 31.74 18.59
C SER A 228 65.60 32.12 19.45
N LEU A 229 65.67 31.60 20.69
CA LEU A 229 66.83 31.78 21.56
C LEU A 229 68.09 31.16 20.95
N LEU A 230 67.98 29.94 20.42
CA LEU A 230 69.12 29.26 19.77
C LEU A 230 69.59 30.01 18.50
N GLN A 231 68.68 30.68 17.79
CA GLN A 231 69.02 31.49 16.63
C GLN A 231 69.87 32.69 17.04
N GLU A 232 69.51 33.36 18.14
CA GLU A 232 70.29 34.46 18.72
C GLU A 232 71.69 33.98 19.15
N VAL A 233 71.78 32.83 19.82
CA VAL A 233 73.07 32.23 20.23
C VAL A 233 73.91 31.87 19.01
N SER A 234 73.32 31.31 17.95
CA SER A 234 74.00 30.99 16.70
C SER A 234 74.54 32.25 16.03
N ASP A 235 73.75 33.34 15.96
CA ASP A 235 74.19 34.61 15.38
C ASP A 235 75.33 35.25 16.19
N GLN A 236 75.26 35.22 17.53
CA GLN A 236 76.35 35.66 18.40
C GLN A 236 77.61 34.80 18.23
N THR A 237 77.46 33.48 18.13
CA THR A 237 78.57 32.55 17.95
C THR A 237 79.24 32.75 16.58
N HIS A 238 78.46 33.05 15.55
CA HIS A 238 78.97 33.38 14.22
C HIS A 238 79.81 34.67 14.25
N LEU A 239 79.35 35.70 14.96
CA LEU A 239 80.09 36.95 15.17
C LEU A 239 81.38 36.73 15.99
N LEU A 240 81.32 35.92 17.05
CA LEU A 240 82.50 35.56 17.84
C LEU A 240 83.55 34.81 17.00
N GLY A 241 83.11 33.84 16.19
CA GLY A 241 83.99 33.13 15.26
C GLY A 241 84.59 34.05 14.20
N LEU A 242 83.84 35.06 13.74
CA LEU A 242 84.35 36.07 12.81
C LEU A 242 85.44 36.93 13.46
N ASN A 243 85.19 37.44 14.66
CA ASN A 243 86.16 38.24 15.41
C ASN A 243 87.44 37.43 15.70
N ALA A 244 87.30 36.16 16.10
CA ALA A 244 88.43 35.26 16.31
C ALA A 244 89.23 34.98 15.03
N ALA A 245 88.57 34.86 13.87
CA ALA A 245 89.23 34.68 12.59
C ALA A 245 90.02 35.93 12.15
N ILE A 246 89.50 37.13 12.44
CA ILE A 246 90.20 38.40 12.21
C ILE A 246 91.45 38.48 13.08
N GLU A 247 91.35 38.19 14.37
CA GLU A 247 92.48 38.24 15.30
C GLU A 247 93.55 37.19 14.94
N ALA A 248 93.13 35.99 14.52
CA ALA A 248 94.02 34.95 14.03
C ALA A 248 94.78 35.37 12.75
N ALA A 249 94.13 36.11 11.84
CA ALA A 249 94.80 36.68 10.66
C ALA A 249 95.78 37.78 11.06
N HIS A 250 95.46 38.58 12.08
CA HIS A 250 96.31 39.66 12.59
C HIS A 250 97.61 39.13 13.22
N ALA A 251 97.55 37.98 13.89
CA ALA A 251 98.70 37.29 14.49
C ALA A 251 99.64 36.59 13.47
N GLY A 252 99.32 36.64 12.18
CA GLY A 252 100.17 36.11 11.11
C GLY A 252 100.44 34.61 11.24
N GLN A 253 101.72 34.19 11.17
CA GLN A 253 102.09 32.77 11.25
C GLN A 253 101.76 32.12 12.61
N TYR A 254 101.73 32.90 13.69
CA TYR A 254 101.42 32.40 15.04
C TYR A 254 99.91 32.16 15.27
N GLY A 255 99.04 32.76 14.43
CA GLY A 255 97.57 32.62 14.52
C GLY A 255 96.98 31.52 13.63
N SER A 256 97.80 30.85 12.81
CA SER A 256 97.33 29.94 11.76
C SER A 256 96.45 28.79 12.29
N GLY A 257 96.80 28.19 13.42
CA GLY A 257 95.99 27.15 14.07
C GLY A 257 94.67 27.67 14.67
N PHE A 258 94.67 28.88 15.24
CA PHE A 258 93.47 29.55 15.76
C PHE A 258 92.50 29.93 14.64
N GLY A 259 93.00 30.32 13.47
CA GLY A 259 92.18 30.66 12.31
C GLY A 259 91.37 29.47 11.78
N VAL A 260 91.91 28.25 11.86
CA VAL A 260 91.18 27.02 11.50
C VAL A 260 90.01 26.80 12.47
N VAL A 261 90.24 26.89 13.78
CA VAL A 261 89.20 26.74 14.80
C VAL A 261 88.11 27.81 14.66
N ALA A 262 88.49 29.06 14.44
CA ALA A 262 87.55 30.17 14.26
C ALA A 262 86.64 29.99 13.02
N ASN A 263 87.21 29.49 11.92
CA ASN A 263 86.43 29.14 10.73
C ASN A 263 85.49 27.95 10.97
N GLU A 264 85.91 26.95 11.76
CA GLU A 264 85.06 25.82 12.10
C GLU A 264 83.88 26.24 13.01
N ILE A 265 84.12 27.13 13.98
CA ILE A 265 83.05 27.74 14.81
C ILE A 265 82.06 28.51 13.94
N ARG A 266 82.54 29.31 12.97
CA ARG A 266 81.66 30.04 12.03
C ARG A 266 80.79 29.10 11.21
N LYS A 267 81.36 28.02 10.69
CA LYS A 267 80.62 27.00 9.92
C LYS A 267 79.59 26.31 10.80
N LEU A 268 79.95 25.92 12.02
CA LEU A 268 79.03 25.28 12.97
C LEU A 268 77.85 26.21 13.34
N ALA A 269 78.14 27.50 13.57
CA ALA A 269 77.12 28.50 13.82
C ALA A 269 76.17 28.67 12.62
N ALA A 270 76.71 28.78 11.40
CA ALA A 270 75.91 28.86 10.18
C ALA A 270 75.05 27.61 9.95
N HIS A 271 75.61 26.42 10.16
CA HIS A 271 74.88 25.15 10.06
C HIS A 271 73.76 25.05 11.12
N SER A 272 73.99 25.57 12.32
CA SER A 272 72.97 25.63 13.38
C SER A 272 71.81 26.56 12.97
N LYS A 273 72.11 27.71 12.37
CA LYS A 273 71.11 28.64 11.82
C LYS A 273 70.26 28.01 10.72
N ASP A 274 70.89 27.30 9.79
CA ASP A 274 70.17 26.58 8.74
C ASP A 274 69.26 25.49 9.32
N SER A 275 69.74 24.75 10.32
CA SER A 275 68.95 23.73 11.02
C SER A 275 67.75 24.33 11.76
N LEU A 276 67.93 25.49 12.41
CA LEU A 276 66.84 26.22 13.09
C LEU A 276 65.79 26.75 12.11
N LYS A 277 66.20 27.16 10.90
CA LYS A 277 65.27 27.53 9.84
C LYS A 277 64.38 26.36 9.43
N VAL A 278 64.96 25.16 9.29
CA VAL A 278 64.21 23.93 9.00
C VAL A 278 63.23 23.60 10.13
N ILE A 279 63.67 23.66 11.39
CA ILE A 279 62.79 23.45 12.56
C ILE A 279 61.62 24.44 12.53
N LYS A 280 61.87 25.72 12.25
CA LYS A 280 60.82 26.74 12.18
C LYS A 280 59.79 26.43 11.10
N THR A 281 60.22 26.00 9.91
CA THR A 281 59.30 25.58 8.85
C THR A 281 58.47 24.38 9.29
N ASN A 282 59.11 23.33 9.84
CA ASN A 282 58.40 22.13 10.30
C ASN A 282 57.35 22.46 11.39
N LEU A 283 57.67 23.37 12.32
CA LEU A 283 56.71 23.81 13.34
C LEU A 283 55.51 24.56 12.74
N ALA A 284 55.74 25.37 11.71
CA ALA A 284 54.66 26.06 11.00
C ALA A 284 53.76 25.07 10.26
N ASP A 285 54.33 24.05 9.62
CA ASP A 285 53.59 22.99 8.94
C ASP A 285 52.76 22.17 9.93
N ILE A 286 53.33 21.78 11.08
CA ILE A 286 52.59 21.07 12.14
C ILE A 286 51.44 21.94 12.67
N ALA A 287 51.67 23.24 12.91
CA ALA A 287 50.63 24.15 13.38
C ALA A 287 49.48 24.28 12.36
N ALA A 288 49.77 24.30 11.05
CA ALA A 288 48.76 24.32 10.01
C ALA A 288 47.88 23.05 10.05
N VAL A 289 48.50 21.87 10.15
CA VAL A 289 47.77 20.59 10.25
C VAL A 289 46.92 20.54 11.52
N LEU A 290 47.40 21.05 12.66
CA LEU A 290 46.61 21.08 13.90
C LEU A 290 45.35 21.95 13.77
N ASN A 291 45.42 23.09 13.07
CA ASN A 291 44.24 23.91 12.82
C ASN A 291 43.20 23.18 11.96
N GLU A 292 43.64 22.41 10.96
CA GLU A 292 42.77 21.56 10.14
C GLU A 292 42.08 20.49 11.02
N VAL A 293 42.84 19.80 11.87
CA VAL A 293 42.33 18.80 12.80
C VAL A 293 41.30 19.40 13.78
N MET A 294 41.50 20.62 14.27
CA MET A 294 40.52 21.31 15.13
C MET A 294 39.19 21.55 14.38
N SER A 295 39.27 22.07 13.15
CA SER A 295 38.10 22.33 12.32
C SER A 295 37.30 21.04 12.04
N ASP A 296 38.00 19.94 11.72
CA ASP A 296 37.38 18.63 11.49
C ASP A 296 36.76 18.07 12.78
N SER A 297 37.41 18.29 13.92
CA SER A 297 36.95 17.88 15.24
C SER A 297 35.65 18.59 15.64
N GLU A 298 35.59 19.92 15.49
CA GLU A 298 34.39 20.72 15.73
C GLU A 298 33.23 20.27 14.83
N THR A 299 33.51 20.04 13.55
CA THR A 299 32.52 19.56 12.58
C THR A 299 31.98 18.19 12.98
N THR A 300 32.86 17.27 13.38
CA THR A 300 32.48 15.93 13.83
C THR A 300 31.64 15.98 15.12
N SER A 301 32.01 16.83 16.08
CA SER A 301 31.26 17.03 17.32
C SER A 301 29.86 17.57 17.05
N ARG A 302 29.71 18.53 16.13
CA ARG A 302 28.39 19.05 15.71
C ARG A 302 27.52 17.96 15.08
N LEU A 303 28.06 17.20 14.12
CA LEU A 303 27.33 16.11 13.46
C LEU A 303 26.89 15.03 14.45
N ALA A 304 27.75 14.70 15.42
CA ALA A 304 27.41 13.74 16.47
C ALA A 304 26.24 14.24 17.35
N ARG A 305 26.22 15.52 17.73
CA ARG A 305 25.08 16.08 18.48
C ARG A 305 23.79 16.08 17.67
N GLU A 306 23.85 16.42 16.39
CA GLU A 306 22.70 16.37 15.48
C GLU A 306 22.16 14.92 15.33
N GLN A 307 23.06 13.94 15.25
CA GLN A 307 22.70 12.53 15.17
C GLN A 307 22.04 12.03 16.47
N ALA A 308 22.53 12.43 17.64
CA ALA A 308 21.90 12.10 18.92
C ALA A 308 20.47 12.68 19.04
N ALA A 309 20.28 13.94 18.62
CA ALA A 309 18.95 14.57 18.60
C ALA A 309 17.99 13.84 17.64
N SER A 310 18.47 13.50 16.44
CA SER A 310 17.68 12.75 15.45
C SER A 310 17.26 11.37 15.97
N SER A 311 18.14 10.67 16.69
CA SER A 311 17.79 9.41 17.36
C SER A 311 16.69 9.59 18.41
N GLN A 312 16.72 10.67 19.19
CA GLN A 312 15.65 10.94 20.17
C GLN A 312 14.30 11.19 19.48
N GLU A 313 14.29 11.90 18.36
CA GLU A 313 13.08 12.07 17.55
C GLU A 313 12.55 10.73 17.00
N LEU A 314 13.44 9.87 16.49
CA LEU A 314 13.06 8.53 16.03
C LEU A 314 12.40 7.71 17.15
N THR A 315 12.92 7.79 18.37
CA THR A 315 12.32 7.11 19.53
C THR A 315 10.92 7.65 19.86
N ALA A 316 10.68 8.96 19.70
CA ALA A 316 9.34 9.53 19.83
C ALA A 316 8.38 9.05 18.73
N PHE A 317 8.86 8.98 17.48
CA PHE A 317 8.11 8.37 16.37
C PHE A 317 7.76 6.92 16.65
N VAL A 318 8.68 6.17 17.26
CA VAL A 318 8.42 4.79 17.65
C VAL A 318 7.22 4.68 18.59
N GLY A 319 7.19 5.49 19.66
CA GLY A 319 6.08 5.50 20.61
C GLY A 319 4.74 5.90 20.00
N MET A 320 4.73 6.82 19.01
CA MET A 320 3.51 7.17 18.28
C MET A 320 2.98 6.00 17.46
N ILE A 321 3.85 5.28 16.77
CA ILE A 321 3.45 4.13 15.95
C ILE A 321 2.96 2.98 16.84
N GLU A 322 3.60 2.74 17.99
CA GLU A 322 3.13 1.76 18.98
C GLU A 322 1.70 2.07 19.46
N ALA A 323 1.38 3.34 19.70
CA ALA A 323 0.03 3.76 20.06
C ALA A 323 -0.99 3.47 18.95
N VAL A 324 -0.64 3.74 17.68
CA VAL A 324 -1.49 3.42 16.53
C VAL A 324 -1.69 1.92 16.38
N THR A 325 -0.64 1.11 16.56
CA THR A 325 -0.78 -0.36 16.51
C THR A 325 -1.69 -0.88 17.62
N ALA A 326 -1.60 -0.32 18.83
CA ALA A 326 -2.46 -0.70 19.94
C ALA A 326 -3.92 -0.27 19.73
N GLU A 327 -4.17 0.83 19.02
CA GLU A 327 -5.52 1.25 18.65
C GLU A 327 -6.11 0.35 17.56
N LEU A 328 -5.30 -0.06 16.58
CA LEU A 328 -5.71 -1.02 15.55
C LEU A 328 -6.09 -2.37 16.15
N GLU A 329 -5.38 -2.85 17.18
CA GLU A 329 -5.74 -4.07 17.91
C GLU A 329 -7.09 -3.95 18.66
N LYS A 330 -7.53 -2.75 19.04
CA LYS A 330 -8.81 -2.53 19.74
C LYS A 330 -10.03 -2.42 18.81
N ILE A 331 -9.81 -2.10 17.54
CA ILE A 331 -10.87 -1.99 16.52
C ILE A 331 -11.25 -3.39 15.98
N GLN A 332 -10.42 -4.39 16.26
CA GLN A 332 -10.62 -5.81 15.94
C GLN A 332 -11.56 -6.49 16.93
#